data_AF-A0A519XXD0-F1
#
_entry.id   AF-A0A519XXD0-F1
#
_cell.length_a   1.000
_cell.length_b   1.000
_cell.length_c   1.000
_cell.angle_alpha   90.00
_cell.angle_beta   90.00
_cell.angle_gamma   90.00
#
_symmetry.space_group_name_H-M   'P 1'
#
loop_
_entity.id
_entity.type
_entity.pdbx_description
1 polymer ?
#
loop_
_entity_poly.entity_id
_entity_poly.type
_entity_poly.pdbx_seq_one_letter_code
_entity_poly.pdbx_strand_id
1 'polypeptide(L)'
;MLAAGQARAQAVATTKPLPYPQTRKVDTVTTYFGTKVADPYRWLENDQATDTKAWVQAENKVTQDYLSKIPYRAAIRERLTKLWNYEKYSAPTKEGKYTYFSKNTGLQSQYVLYRQLGTSAPEVFLDPNTFSKDGTTSLAGIEFTQDGSLAAYQISEGGSDWRKVIVLKTSDKSIVGDTLKDVKFSGLAWKGNAGFYYSSYDKPKAGSQLAGKTQIHKLYYHQLGTPQSTDKLIFGGEKDPNRYIGASVTEDERFLVISAANTTTGNKLYLQDLSKPGSAIVNIVPDEKSQGYVVDNVGSKLYLYTNHNAPNFRLVTVDAAAPKQANWKDLIAETKNVLSVGT
;
A
#
# COMPACT_ATOMS: atom_id res chain seq x y z
N MET A 1 65.70 1.08 -46.18
CA MET A 1 65.59 0.55 -44.80
C MET A 1 64.20 0.87 -44.28
N LEU A 2 63.29 -0.10 -44.32
CA LEU A 2 61.93 0.01 -43.78
C LEU A 2 61.96 -0.34 -42.30
N ALA A 3 61.53 0.58 -41.45
CA ALA A 3 61.42 0.38 -40.01
C ALA A 3 60.24 -0.55 -39.70
N ALA A 4 60.52 -1.65 -39.00
CA ALA A 4 59.53 -2.63 -38.58
C ALA A 4 58.67 -2.07 -37.42
N GLY A 5 57.36 -1.97 -37.64
CA GLY A 5 56.40 -1.66 -36.60
C GLY A 5 56.19 -2.86 -35.67
N GLN A 6 56.37 -2.67 -34.36
CA GLN A 6 55.99 -3.65 -33.36
C GLN A 6 54.47 -3.64 -33.14
N ALA A 7 53.81 -4.72 -33.53
CA ALA A 7 52.42 -4.97 -33.17
C ALA A 7 52.31 -5.25 -31.66
N ARG A 8 51.62 -4.38 -30.92
CA ARG A 8 51.19 -4.67 -29.55
C ARG A 8 50.04 -5.68 -29.60
N ALA A 9 50.29 -6.90 -29.18
CA ALA A 9 49.25 -7.87 -28.90
C ALA A 9 48.38 -7.36 -27.75
N GLN A 10 47.10 -7.07 -28.03
CA GLN A 10 46.10 -6.87 -26.98
C GLN A 10 45.86 -8.24 -26.32
N ALA A 11 46.18 -8.34 -25.03
CA ALA A 11 45.82 -9.50 -24.23
C ALA A 11 44.30 -9.61 -24.19
N VAL A 12 43.75 -10.69 -24.76
CA VAL A 12 42.35 -11.06 -24.60
C VAL A 12 42.16 -11.38 -23.12
N ALA A 13 41.49 -10.51 -22.37
CA ALA A 13 41.14 -10.76 -20.99
C ALA A 13 40.21 -11.99 -20.95
N THR A 14 40.74 -13.12 -20.51
CA THR A 14 39.95 -14.32 -20.23
C THR A 14 39.06 -14.01 -19.02
N THR A 15 37.77 -13.75 -19.28
CA THR A 15 36.78 -13.59 -18.22
C THR A 15 36.63 -14.92 -17.51
N LYS A 16 37.29 -15.09 -16.36
CA LYS A 16 37.12 -16.27 -15.51
C LYS A 16 35.64 -16.31 -15.07
N PRO A 17 34.91 -17.41 -15.34
CA PRO A 17 33.52 -17.51 -14.93
C PRO A 17 33.42 -17.39 -13.40
N LEU A 18 32.43 -16.63 -12.94
CA LEU A 18 32.15 -16.53 -11.52
C LEU A 18 31.69 -17.91 -11.00
N PRO A 19 32.06 -18.27 -9.76
CA PRO A 19 31.69 -19.56 -9.18
C PRO A 19 30.22 -19.53 -8.73
N TYR A 20 29.28 -19.54 -9.67
CA TYR A 20 27.85 -19.53 -9.38
C TYR A 20 27.46 -20.75 -8.54
N PRO A 21 26.50 -20.60 -7.61
CA PRO A 21 25.97 -21.73 -6.85
C PRO A 21 25.39 -22.80 -7.77
N GLN A 22 25.62 -24.07 -7.45
CA GLN A 22 24.96 -25.16 -8.15
C GLN A 22 23.46 -25.08 -7.89
N THR A 23 22.69 -24.89 -8.96
CA THR A 23 21.24 -24.81 -8.91
C THR A 23 20.67 -26.08 -9.52
N ARG A 24 20.19 -27.00 -8.66
CA ARG A 24 19.63 -28.28 -9.12
C ARG A 24 18.46 -28.06 -10.07
N LYS A 25 18.36 -28.91 -11.08
CA LYS A 25 17.22 -28.96 -11.99
C LYS A 25 16.28 -30.08 -11.55
N VAL A 26 14.99 -29.83 -11.54
CA VAL A 26 13.93 -30.83 -11.39
C VAL A 26 13.23 -31.07 -12.72
N ASP A 27 12.41 -32.11 -12.79
CA ASP A 27 11.67 -32.54 -13.97
C ASP A 27 10.23 -32.02 -14.01
N THR A 28 9.91 -30.98 -13.23
CA THR A 28 8.58 -30.37 -13.26
C THR A 28 8.25 -29.87 -14.66
N VAL A 29 7.11 -30.33 -15.18
CA VAL A 29 6.54 -29.91 -16.47
C VAL A 29 5.08 -29.56 -16.26
N THR A 30 4.65 -28.40 -16.73
CA THR A 30 3.25 -28.00 -16.76
C THR A 30 2.74 -28.03 -18.19
N THR A 31 1.52 -28.56 -18.40
CA THR A 31 0.88 -28.59 -19.71
C THR A 31 -0.11 -27.45 -19.83
N TYR A 32 0.11 -26.54 -20.78
CA TYR A 32 -0.79 -25.45 -21.13
C TYR A 32 -1.41 -25.71 -22.49
N PHE A 33 -2.72 -25.99 -22.54
CA PHE A 33 -3.47 -26.24 -23.78
C PHE A 33 -2.78 -27.28 -24.71
N GLY A 34 -2.27 -28.37 -24.13
CA GLY A 34 -1.55 -29.43 -24.84
C GLY A 34 -0.04 -29.20 -25.04
N THR A 35 0.46 -27.99 -24.81
CA THR A 35 1.90 -27.68 -24.88
C THR A 35 2.58 -27.96 -23.55
N LYS A 36 3.59 -28.81 -23.54
CA LYS A 36 4.42 -29.11 -22.36
C LYS A 36 5.49 -28.04 -22.17
N VAL A 37 5.54 -27.42 -20.99
CA VAL A 37 6.53 -26.40 -20.62
C VAL A 37 7.28 -26.88 -19.38
N ALA A 38 8.59 -27.08 -19.50
CA ALA A 38 9.44 -27.48 -18.40
C ALA A 38 9.78 -26.28 -17.49
N ASP A 39 9.74 -26.51 -16.18
CA ASP A 39 10.15 -25.54 -15.15
C ASP A 39 11.15 -26.21 -14.19
N PRO A 40 12.44 -26.27 -14.59
CA PRO A 40 13.44 -27.01 -13.85
C PRO A 40 13.79 -26.39 -12.49
N TYR A 41 13.28 -25.21 -12.18
CA TYR A 41 13.57 -24.49 -10.94
C TYR A 41 12.33 -24.28 -10.07
N ARG A 42 11.21 -24.99 -10.34
CA ARG A 42 9.97 -24.96 -9.56
C ARG A 42 10.20 -25.06 -8.05
N TRP A 43 11.22 -25.81 -7.62
CA TRP A 43 11.54 -25.99 -6.21
C TRP A 43 11.90 -24.68 -5.48
N LEU A 44 12.41 -23.66 -6.18
CA LEU A 44 12.69 -22.34 -5.62
C LEU A 44 11.42 -21.52 -5.32
N GLU A 45 10.24 -21.94 -5.79
CA GLU A 45 8.97 -21.29 -5.42
C GLU A 45 8.56 -21.56 -3.96
N ASN A 46 9.14 -22.58 -3.32
CA ASN A 46 8.92 -22.82 -1.89
C ASN A 46 9.88 -21.95 -1.07
N ASP A 47 9.39 -20.80 -0.61
CA ASP A 47 10.12 -19.80 0.16
C ASP A 47 10.44 -20.22 1.61
N GLN A 48 9.85 -21.33 2.08
CA GLN A 48 10.08 -21.88 3.41
C GLN A 48 11.07 -23.06 3.40
N ALA A 49 11.44 -23.57 2.22
CA ALA A 49 12.31 -24.72 2.10
C ALA A 49 13.76 -24.39 2.50
N THR A 50 14.41 -25.34 3.17
CA THR A 50 15.79 -25.19 3.65
C THR A 50 16.79 -25.08 2.50
N ASP A 51 16.55 -25.79 1.40
CA ASP A 51 17.37 -25.73 0.19
C ASP A 51 17.20 -24.39 -0.54
N THR A 52 15.99 -23.82 -0.62
CA THR A 52 15.76 -22.47 -1.16
C THR A 52 16.52 -21.43 -0.35
N LYS A 53 16.45 -21.51 0.99
CA LYS A 53 17.20 -20.62 1.88
C LYS A 53 18.72 -20.74 1.67
N ALA A 54 19.24 -21.96 1.56
CA ALA A 54 20.66 -22.20 1.30
C ALA A 54 21.10 -21.64 -0.06
N TRP A 55 20.25 -21.79 -1.08
CA TRP A 55 20.49 -21.23 -2.41
C TRP A 55 20.56 -19.70 -2.38
N VAL A 56 19.59 -19.03 -1.74
CA VAL A 56 19.59 -17.56 -1.58
C VAL A 56 20.86 -17.07 -0.86
N GLN A 57 21.31 -17.78 0.17
CA GLN A 57 22.55 -17.44 0.87
C GLN A 57 23.78 -17.59 -0.02
N ALA A 58 23.85 -18.64 -0.84
CA ALA A 58 24.94 -18.87 -1.77
C ALA A 58 24.99 -17.81 -2.88
N GLU A 59 23.84 -17.44 -3.45
CA GLU A 59 23.74 -16.38 -4.46
C GLU A 59 24.14 -15.01 -3.90
N ASN A 60 23.68 -14.69 -2.69
CA ASN A 60 24.09 -13.48 -1.98
C ASN A 60 25.61 -13.46 -1.75
N LYS A 61 26.23 -14.60 -1.42
CA LYS A 61 27.68 -14.68 -1.25
C LYS A 61 28.42 -14.34 -2.54
N VAL A 62 28.06 -14.96 -3.67
CA VAL A 62 28.70 -14.66 -4.95
C VAL A 62 28.53 -13.19 -5.33
N THR A 63 27.33 -12.65 -5.12
CA THR A 63 27.03 -11.24 -5.39
C THR A 63 27.86 -10.29 -4.53
N GLN A 64 27.91 -10.50 -3.21
CA GLN A 64 28.68 -9.63 -2.32
C GLN A 64 30.19 -9.78 -2.53
N ASP A 65 30.68 -10.99 -2.86
CA ASP A 65 32.08 -11.25 -3.22
C ASP A 65 32.47 -10.56 -4.53
N TYR A 66 31.53 -10.41 -5.46
CA TYR A 66 31.74 -9.64 -6.69
C TYR A 66 31.74 -8.13 -6.40
N LEU A 67 30.69 -7.64 -5.74
CA LEU A 67 30.52 -6.22 -5.46
C LEU A 67 31.62 -5.67 -4.53
N SER A 68 32.22 -6.49 -3.66
CA SER A 68 33.31 -6.08 -2.77
C SER A 68 34.62 -5.77 -3.51
N LYS A 69 34.79 -6.28 -4.74
CA LYS A 69 35.96 -6.04 -5.59
C LYS A 69 35.91 -4.72 -6.35
N ILE A 70 34.76 -4.04 -6.35
CA ILE A 70 34.59 -2.78 -7.08
C ILE A 70 35.30 -1.66 -6.27
N PRO A 71 36.42 -1.09 -6.75
CA PRO A 71 37.28 -0.23 -5.94
C PRO A 71 36.60 1.07 -5.52
N TYR A 72 35.62 1.55 -6.29
CA TYR A 72 34.90 2.80 -6.04
C TYR A 72 33.53 2.60 -5.36
N ARG A 73 33.15 1.37 -4.96
CA ARG A 73 31.84 1.13 -4.28
C ARG A 73 31.72 1.91 -2.97
N ALA A 74 32.79 1.96 -2.18
CA ALA A 74 32.82 2.72 -0.92
C ALA A 74 32.66 4.23 -1.17
N ALA A 75 33.38 4.77 -2.16
CA ALA A 75 33.29 6.19 -2.52
C ALA A 75 31.88 6.58 -3.00
N ILE A 76 31.21 5.71 -3.78
CA ILE A 76 29.81 5.92 -4.17
C ILE A 76 28.90 5.92 -2.94
N ARG A 77 29.04 4.95 -2.04
CA ARG A 77 28.24 4.89 -0.81
C ARG A 77 28.41 6.16 0.02
N GLU A 78 29.64 6.59 0.25
CA GLU A 78 29.94 7.81 1.00
C GLU A 78 29.34 9.05 0.32
N ARG A 79 29.48 9.17 -1.01
CA ARG A 79 28.90 10.29 -1.77
C ARG A 79 27.39 10.32 -1.64
N LEU A 80 26.71 9.17 -1.78
CA LEU A 80 25.27 9.06 -1.61
C LEU A 80 24.87 9.42 -0.17
N THR A 81 25.55 8.90 0.84
CA THR A 81 25.28 9.23 2.25
C THR A 81 25.43 10.73 2.51
N LYS A 82 26.48 11.37 1.99
CA LYS A 82 26.69 12.82 2.13
C LYS A 82 25.59 13.63 1.46
N LEU A 83 25.18 13.24 0.24
CA LEU A 83 24.12 13.91 -0.50
C LEU A 83 22.74 13.70 0.12
N TRP A 84 22.51 12.56 0.79
CA TRP A 84 21.24 12.23 1.42
C TRP A 84 21.10 12.87 2.82
N ASN A 85 22.20 13.22 3.47
CA ASN A 85 22.20 13.75 4.84
C ASN A 85 21.86 15.25 4.92
N TYR A 86 20.60 15.57 4.65
CA TYR A 86 20.00 16.90 4.82
C TYR A 86 18.61 16.77 5.45
N GLU A 87 18.15 17.79 6.16
CA GLU A 87 16.82 17.78 6.76
C GLU A 87 15.70 17.72 5.71
N LYS A 88 14.67 16.92 5.98
CA LYS A 88 13.52 16.71 5.09
C LYS A 88 12.23 16.89 5.87
N TYR A 89 11.25 17.54 5.27
CA TYR A 89 9.93 17.79 5.85
C TYR A 89 8.84 17.43 4.85
N SER A 90 7.71 16.90 5.34
CA SER A 90 6.47 16.85 4.56
C SER A 90 5.75 18.19 4.59
N ALA A 91 4.75 18.35 3.73
CA ALA A 91 3.74 19.39 3.93
C ALA A 91 3.01 19.16 5.27
N PRO A 92 2.61 20.23 5.97
CA PRO A 92 1.83 20.14 7.19
C PRO A 92 0.35 19.86 6.91
N THR A 93 -0.27 19.03 7.75
CA THR A 93 -1.71 18.73 7.72
C THR A 93 -2.32 19.05 9.09
N LYS A 94 -3.53 19.61 9.13
CA LYS A 94 -4.20 19.94 10.39
C LYS A 94 -5.18 18.84 10.76
N GLU A 95 -5.05 18.32 11.98
CA GLU A 95 -5.94 17.30 12.54
C GLU A 95 -6.37 17.73 13.95
N GLY A 96 -7.67 18.00 14.11
CA GLY A 96 -8.21 18.66 15.30
C GLY A 96 -7.47 19.97 15.61
N LYS A 97 -6.89 20.07 16.80
CA LYS A 97 -6.17 21.28 17.25
C LYS A 97 -4.68 21.31 16.88
N TYR A 98 -4.12 20.23 16.35
CA TYR A 98 -2.70 20.12 16.05
C TYR A 98 -2.41 20.19 14.56
N THR A 99 -1.23 20.67 14.21
CA THR A 99 -0.65 20.55 12.88
C THR A 99 0.39 19.43 12.90
N TYR A 100 0.25 18.43 12.04
CA TYR A 100 1.13 17.27 11.91
C TYR A 100 2.01 17.41 10.69
N PHE A 101 3.25 16.92 10.79
CA PHE A 101 4.18 16.84 9.67
C PHE A 101 5.25 15.79 9.96
N SER A 102 5.75 15.15 8.91
CA SER A 102 6.89 14.24 9.01
C SER A 102 8.20 15.00 8.87
N LYS A 103 9.20 14.64 9.68
CA LYS A 103 10.56 15.15 9.61
C LYS A 103 11.57 14.00 9.58
N ASN A 104 12.66 14.18 8.82
CA ASN A 104 13.85 13.34 8.90
C ASN A 104 15.08 14.25 9.04
N THR A 105 15.90 14.02 10.06
CA THR A 105 17.11 14.83 10.32
C THR A 105 18.23 14.63 9.31
N GLY A 106 18.11 13.63 8.44
CA GLY A 106 19.07 13.37 7.37
C GLY A 106 19.11 11.90 6.98
N LEU A 107 19.54 11.07 7.92
CA LEU A 107 19.84 9.64 7.71
C LEU A 107 19.05 8.72 8.64
N GLN A 108 17.97 9.21 9.28
CA GLN A 108 17.08 8.32 10.02
C GLN A 108 16.48 7.30 9.05
N SER A 109 16.38 6.03 9.48
CA SER A 109 15.83 4.96 8.65
C SER A 109 14.39 5.25 8.25
N GLN A 110 13.61 5.83 9.16
CA GLN A 110 12.22 6.21 8.96
C GLN A 110 12.01 7.70 9.31
N TYR A 111 11.09 8.35 8.61
CA TYR A 111 10.61 9.69 9.01
C TYR A 111 9.89 9.61 10.35
N VAL A 112 10.06 10.63 11.18
CA VAL A 112 9.36 10.79 12.45
C VAL A 112 8.17 11.72 12.25
N LEU A 113 7.00 11.34 12.77
CA LEU A 113 5.81 12.16 12.75
C LEU A 113 5.83 13.12 13.95
N TYR A 114 5.89 14.41 13.66
CA TYR A 114 5.80 15.50 14.63
C TYR A 114 4.39 16.08 14.64
N ARG A 115 4.08 16.79 15.72
CA ARG A 115 2.90 17.66 15.80
C ARG A 115 3.22 18.98 16.50
N GLN A 116 2.40 19.99 16.25
CA GLN A 116 2.53 21.32 16.82
C GLN A 116 1.17 21.89 17.23
N LEU A 117 1.08 22.54 18.39
CA LEU A 117 -0.13 23.22 18.87
C LEU A 117 -0.01 24.73 18.65
N GLY A 118 -0.70 25.26 17.65
CA GLY A 118 -0.59 26.67 17.30
C GLY A 118 0.86 27.05 17.01
N THR A 119 1.42 27.98 17.78
CA THR A 119 2.81 28.46 17.65
C THR A 119 3.79 27.81 18.63
N SER A 120 3.37 26.77 19.37
CA SER A 120 4.26 26.05 20.29
C SER A 120 5.45 25.43 19.56
N ALA A 121 6.49 25.02 20.29
CA ALA A 121 7.51 24.15 19.71
C ALA A 121 6.87 22.82 19.24
N PRO A 122 7.27 22.27 18.08
CA PRO A 122 6.84 20.94 17.67
C PRO A 122 7.34 19.86 18.63
N GLU A 123 6.51 18.85 18.87
CA GLU A 123 6.88 17.65 19.64
C GLU A 123 6.78 16.39 18.76
N VAL A 124 7.53 15.35 19.12
CA VAL A 124 7.39 14.03 18.50
C VAL A 124 6.03 13.45 18.86
N PHE A 125 5.25 13.08 17.85
CA PHE A 125 3.99 12.37 18.03
C PHE A 125 4.19 10.86 17.91
N LEU A 126 4.86 10.39 16.86
CA LEU A 126 5.13 8.97 16.60
C LEU A 126 6.50 8.81 15.92
N ASP A 127 7.35 7.94 16.46
CA ASP A 127 8.68 7.65 15.92
C ASP A 127 8.78 6.19 15.43
N PRO A 128 8.65 5.94 14.11
CA PRO A 128 8.75 4.60 13.54
C PRO A 128 10.14 3.98 13.68
N ASN A 129 11.20 4.75 13.93
CA ASN A 129 12.53 4.19 14.19
C ASN A 129 12.55 3.35 15.48
N THR A 130 11.57 3.52 16.37
CA THR A 130 11.44 2.72 17.60
C THR A 130 10.69 1.39 17.40
N PHE A 131 10.07 1.17 16.23
CA PHE A 131 9.27 -0.03 15.97
C PHE A 131 10.10 -1.29 15.76
N SER A 132 11.37 -1.14 15.40
CA SER A 132 12.31 -2.24 15.15
C SER A 132 13.74 -1.77 15.36
N LYS A 133 14.63 -2.68 15.79
CA LYS A 133 16.03 -2.35 16.08
C LYS A 133 16.83 -1.94 14.83
N ASP A 134 16.44 -2.44 13.66
CA ASP A 134 17.10 -2.22 12.37
C ASP A 134 16.36 -1.22 11.46
N GLY A 135 15.24 -0.67 11.92
CA GLY A 135 14.42 0.29 11.17
C GLY A 135 13.63 -0.34 10.01
N THR A 136 13.46 -1.66 9.99
CA THR A 136 12.72 -2.39 8.95
C THR A 136 11.21 -2.44 9.15
N THR A 137 10.72 -2.02 10.32
CA THR A 137 9.30 -1.78 10.55
C THR A 137 8.96 -0.32 10.26
N SER A 138 8.08 -0.07 9.28
CA SER A 138 7.71 1.27 8.83
C SER A 138 6.28 1.64 9.21
N LEU A 139 6.00 2.94 9.31
CA LEU A 139 4.64 3.49 9.30
C LEU A 139 4.09 3.41 7.87
N ALA A 140 2.99 2.70 7.68
CA ALA A 140 2.37 2.50 6.37
C ALA A 140 1.23 3.46 6.09
N GLY A 141 0.61 4.02 7.13
CA GLY A 141 -0.52 4.94 7.05
C GLY A 141 -0.98 5.35 8.44
N ILE A 142 -1.65 6.48 8.56
CA ILE A 142 -2.28 6.97 9.79
C ILE A 142 -3.52 7.76 9.43
N GLU A 143 -4.61 7.51 10.14
CA GLU A 143 -5.89 8.18 9.96
C GLU A 143 -6.41 8.67 11.31
N PHE A 144 -6.89 9.91 11.34
CA PHE A 144 -7.40 10.57 12.55
C PHE A 144 -8.92 10.58 12.55
N THR A 145 -9.53 10.60 13.74
CA THR A 145 -10.94 10.98 13.85
C THR A 145 -11.12 12.46 13.47
N GLN A 146 -12.32 12.85 13.04
CA GLN A 146 -12.62 14.23 12.62
C GLN A 146 -12.28 15.27 13.70
N ASP A 147 -12.44 14.90 14.99
CA ASP A 147 -12.09 15.77 16.12
C ASP A 147 -10.60 15.71 16.52
N GLY A 148 -9.82 14.84 15.88
CA GLY A 148 -8.40 14.59 16.14
C GLY A 148 -8.09 13.96 17.50
N SER A 149 -9.09 13.42 18.21
CA SER A 149 -8.92 12.82 19.55
C SER A 149 -8.29 11.42 19.52
N LEU A 150 -8.48 10.69 18.41
CA LEU A 150 -7.91 9.37 18.19
C LEU A 150 -7.12 9.35 16.88
N ALA A 151 -6.13 8.46 16.82
CA ALA A 151 -5.46 8.10 15.57
C ALA A 151 -5.34 6.59 15.49
N ALA A 152 -5.58 6.03 14.31
CA ALA A 152 -5.28 4.64 14.00
C ALA A 152 -4.15 4.61 12.96
N TYR A 153 -3.08 3.89 13.26
CA TYR A 153 -1.92 3.79 12.39
C TYR A 153 -1.60 2.34 12.01
N GLN A 154 -1.08 2.18 10.80
CA GLN A 154 -0.71 0.90 10.23
C GLN A 154 0.81 0.73 10.24
N ILE A 155 1.29 -0.44 10.65
CA ILE A 155 2.73 -0.78 10.54
C ILE A 155 2.96 -1.89 9.52
N SER A 156 4.09 -1.82 8.81
CA SER A 156 4.62 -2.85 7.91
C SER A 156 5.88 -3.44 8.51
N GLU A 157 5.95 -4.75 8.68
CA GLU A 157 7.15 -5.44 9.16
C GLU A 157 7.93 -6.02 7.98
N GLY A 158 9.22 -5.68 7.86
CA GLY A 158 10.10 -6.20 6.81
C GLY A 158 9.70 -5.78 5.39
N GLY A 159 8.90 -4.72 5.24
CA GLY A 159 8.41 -4.24 3.94
C GLY A 159 7.29 -5.08 3.32
N SER A 160 6.72 -6.05 4.05
CA SER A 160 5.58 -6.85 3.60
C SER A 160 4.31 -6.01 3.46
N ASP A 161 3.46 -6.30 2.47
CA ASP A 161 2.14 -5.66 2.29
C ASP A 161 1.15 -5.91 3.44
N TRP A 162 1.39 -6.95 4.25
CA TRP A 162 0.59 -7.20 5.44
C TRP A 162 0.83 -6.12 6.49
N ARG A 163 -0.25 -5.73 7.16
CA ARG A 163 -0.31 -4.64 8.14
C ARG A 163 -0.89 -5.11 9.46
N LYS A 164 -0.44 -4.45 10.52
CA LYS A 164 -1.11 -4.41 11.82
C LYS A 164 -1.65 -3.00 12.04
N VAL A 165 -2.80 -2.88 12.70
CA VAL A 165 -3.41 -1.57 13.04
C VAL A 165 -3.38 -1.37 14.55
N ILE A 166 -2.89 -0.22 14.96
CA ILE A 166 -2.82 0.19 16.36
C ILE A 166 -3.58 1.51 16.49
N VAL A 167 -4.45 1.60 17.50
CA VAL A 167 -5.20 2.81 17.81
C VAL A 167 -4.58 3.48 19.03
N LEU A 168 -4.48 4.80 19.04
CA LEU A 168 -4.02 5.57 20.19
C LEU A 168 -4.90 6.80 20.44
N LYS A 169 -4.94 7.25 21.70
CA LYS A 169 -5.45 8.57 22.08
C LYS A 169 -4.40 9.62 21.76
N THR A 170 -4.76 10.64 21.00
CA THR A 170 -3.78 11.65 20.60
C THR A 170 -3.30 12.47 21.79
N SER A 171 -4.11 12.66 22.83
CA SER A 171 -3.75 13.47 24.00
C SER A 171 -2.50 12.99 24.73
N ASP A 172 -2.42 11.70 25.02
CA ASP A 172 -1.39 11.08 25.86
C ASP A 172 -0.61 9.96 25.14
N LYS A 173 -0.94 9.67 23.88
CA LYS A 173 -0.34 8.63 23.04
C LYS A 173 -0.55 7.22 23.60
N SER A 174 -1.50 7.03 24.52
CA SER A 174 -1.85 5.71 25.06
C SER A 174 -2.58 4.86 24.01
N ILE A 175 -2.23 3.58 23.95
CA ILE A 175 -2.84 2.61 23.04
C ILE A 175 -4.27 2.28 23.51
N VAL A 176 -5.19 2.16 22.56
CA VAL A 176 -6.59 1.81 22.78
C VAL A 176 -6.85 0.41 22.22
N GLY A 177 -7.21 -0.52 23.09
CA GLY A 177 -7.56 -1.89 22.71
C GLY A 177 -6.37 -2.71 22.18
N ASP A 178 -6.69 -3.83 21.54
CA ASP A 178 -5.70 -4.74 20.98
C ASP A 178 -5.26 -4.32 19.57
N THR A 179 -4.07 -4.77 19.17
CA THR A 179 -3.58 -4.60 17.79
C THR A 179 -4.33 -5.51 16.81
N LEU A 180 -4.97 -4.92 15.80
CA LEU A 180 -5.61 -5.68 14.72
C LEU A 180 -4.56 -6.28 13.79
N LYS A 181 -4.85 -7.48 13.27
CA LYS A 181 -3.94 -8.25 12.41
C LYS A 181 -4.61 -8.58 11.09
N ASP A 182 -3.82 -9.15 10.17
CA ASP A 182 -4.29 -9.67 8.88
C ASP A 182 -4.94 -8.59 8.00
N VAL A 183 -4.52 -7.34 8.16
CA VAL A 183 -4.92 -6.21 7.32
C VAL A 183 -3.97 -6.13 6.12
N LYS A 184 -4.49 -5.86 4.93
CA LYS A 184 -3.67 -5.74 3.71
C LYS A 184 -4.45 -4.93 2.67
N PHE A 185 -3.79 -4.05 1.92
CA PHE A 185 -4.43 -3.19 0.91
C PHE A 185 -5.68 -2.46 1.44
N SER A 186 -5.55 -1.80 2.59
CA SER A 186 -6.65 -1.17 3.33
C SER A 186 -6.29 0.25 3.77
N GLY A 187 -7.22 1.19 3.59
CA GLY A 187 -7.28 2.42 4.39
C GLY A 187 -7.98 2.19 5.73
N LEU A 188 -8.21 3.24 6.52
CA LEU A 188 -8.91 3.17 7.81
C LEU A 188 -9.98 4.28 7.87
N ALA A 189 -11.21 3.96 7.46
CA ALA A 189 -12.26 4.96 7.35
C ALA A 189 -13.04 5.08 8.67
N TRP A 190 -12.76 6.11 9.45
CA TRP A 190 -13.44 6.37 10.72
C TRP A 190 -14.95 6.60 10.53
N LYS A 191 -15.72 6.19 11.55
CA LYS A 191 -17.14 6.51 11.70
C LYS A 191 -17.35 7.16 13.06
N GLY A 192 -17.26 8.49 13.11
CA GLY A 192 -17.08 9.21 14.35
C GLY A 192 -15.89 8.65 15.13
N ASN A 193 -16.06 8.57 16.45
CA ASN A 193 -15.04 8.03 17.35
C ASN A 193 -15.37 6.61 17.82
N ALA A 194 -16.40 5.98 17.25
CA ALA A 194 -16.86 4.66 17.70
C ALA A 194 -16.01 3.52 17.12
N GLY A 195 -15.45 3.72 15.93
CA GLY A 195 -14.79 2.67 15.18
C GLY A 195 -14.46 3.07 13.75
N PHE A 196 -13.94 2.14 12.98
CA PHE A 196 -13.53 2.38 11.59
C PHE A 196 -13.76 1.16 10.71
N TYR A 197 -13.93 1.41 9.42
CA TYR A 197 -13.95 0.39 8.38
C TYR A 197 -12.52 0.09 7.92
N TYR A 198 -12.21 -1.19 7.74
CA TYR A 198 -10.92 -1.66 7.25
C TYR A 198 -11.10 -2.94 6.42
N SER A 199 -10.15 -3.21 5.54
CA SER A 199 -10.16 -4.38 4.67
C SER A 199 -9.09 -5.38 5.06
N SER A 200 -9.44 -6.65 4.91
CA SER A 200 -8.62 -7.79 5.35
C SER A 200 -8.82 -8.99 4.44
N TYR A 201 -7.81 -9.86 4.44
CA TYR A 201 -7.91 -11.21 3.88
C TYR A 201 -7.78 -12.23 5.00
N ASP A 202 -8.43 -13.37 4.81
CA ASP A 202 -8.04 -14.56 5.55
C ASP A 202 -6.60 -14.93 5.23
N LYS A 203 -5.90 -15.50 6.22
CA LYS A 203 -4.57 -16.06 5.98
C LYS A 203 -4.65 -17.14 4.89
N PRO A 204 -3.71 -17.15 3.93
CA PRO A 204 -3.65 -18.21 2.94
C PRO A 204 -3.58 -19.60 3.60
N LYS A 205 -4.41 -20.54 3.11
CA LYS A 205 -4.42 -21.93 3.61
C LYS A 205 -3.21 -22.75 3.15
N ALA A 206 -2.59 -22.35 2.05
CA ALA A 206 -1.45 -23.02 1.43
C ALA A 206 -0.35 -22.02 1.08
N GLY A 207 0.90 -22.46 1.19
CA GLY A 207 2.08 -21.61 1.05
C GLY A 207 2.33 -20.73 2.27
N SER A 208 3.40 -19.93 2.21
CA SER A 208 3.66 -18.93 3.23
C SER A 208 2.66 -17.77 3.14
N GLN A 209 2.60 -16.94 4.18
CA GLN A 209 1.85 -15.68 4.14
C GLN A 209 2.34 -14.70 3.05
N LEU A 210 3.57 -14.87 2.56
CA LEU A 210 4.21 -13.99 1.57
C LEU A 210 3.94 -14.44 0.13
N ALA A 211 3.80 -15.74 -0.11
CA ALA A 211 3.56 -16.31 -1.44
C ALA A 211 2.12 -16.82 -1.64
N GLY A 212 1.41 -17.13 -0.55
CA GLY A 212 0.06 -17.68 -0.59
C GLY A 212 -0.95 -16.73 -1.25
N LYS A 213 -1.80 -17.29 -2.11
CA LYS A 213 -2.77 -16.52 -2.89
C LYS A 213 -3.86 -15.90 -2.00
N THR A 214 -3.96 -14.58 -2.03
CA THR A 214 -5.07 -13.80 -1.44
C THR A 214 -5.97 -13.26 -2.55
N GLN A 215 -7.23 -13.71 -2.63
CA GLN A 215 -8.13 -13.34 -3.73
C GLN A 215 -9.54 -12.90 -3.29
N ILE A 216 -9.90 -13.10 -2.02
CA ILE A 216 -11.21 -12.77 -1.47
C ILE A 216 -11.01 -11.75 -0.36
N HIS A 217 -11.16 -10.48 -0.71
CA HIS A 217 -11.04 -9.39 0.23
C HIS A 217 -12.36 -9.18 0.98
N LYS A 218 -12.27 -8.66 2.19
CA LYS A 218 -13.40 -8.46 3.09
C LYS A 218 -13.32 -7.09 3.72
N LEU A 219 -14.40 -6.33 3.66
CA LEU A 219 -14.53 -5.08 4.40
C LEU A 219 -15.18 -5.36 5.75
N TYR A 220 -14.47 -5.07 6.82
CA TYR A 220 -14.93 -5.18 8.19
C TYR A 220 -15.17 -3.80 8.80
N TYR A 221 -16.00 -3.76 9.84
CA TYR A 221 -16.09 -2.63 10.76
C TYR A 221 -15.58 -3.07 12.13
N HIS A 222 -14.57 -2.37 12.63
CA HIS A 222 -14.05 -2.54 13.99
C HIS A 222 -14.73 -1.56 14.94
N GLN A 223 -15.36 -2.07 15.99
CA GLN A 223 -15.89 -1.26 17.09
C GLN A 223 -14.84 -1.16 18.19
N LEU A 224 -14.47 0.06 18.59
CA LEU A 224 -13.50 0.25 19.67
C LEU A 224 -13.99 -0.38 20.97
N GLY A 225 -13.04 -0.97 21.72
CA GLY A 225 -13.32 -1.67 22.97
C GLY A 225 -13.82 -3.11 22.79
N THR A 226 -13.88 -3.61 21.55
CA THR A 226 -14.26 -5.01 21.27
C THR A 226 -13.08 -5.80 20.67
N PRO A 227 -13.01 -7.13 20.85
CA PRO A 227 -12.01 -7.95 20.19
C PRO A 227 -12.22 -8.00 18.67
N GLN A 228 -11.12 -8.05 17.90
CA GLN A 228 -11.15 -8.16 16.43
C GLN A 228 -12.02 -9.33 15.92
N SER A 229 -12.09 -10.43 16.68
CA SER A 229 -12.92 -11.60 16.33
C SER A 229 -14.44 -11.32 16.29
N THR A 230 -14.87 -10.17 16.82
CA THR A 230 -16.28 -9.73 16.81
C THR A 230 -16.57 -8.68 15.74
N ASP A 231 -15.56 -8.30 14.95
CA ASP A 231 -15.71 -7.32 13.87
C ASP A 231 -16.74 -7.78 12.85
N LYS A 232 -17.60 -6.85 12.43
CA LYS A 232 -18.72 -7.16 11.54
C LYS A 232 -18.24 -7.12 10.10
N LEU A 233 -18.48 -8.20 9.35
CA LEU A 233 -18.31 -8.20 7.89
C LEU A 233 -19.38 -7.30 7.26
N ILE A 234 -18.95 -6.23 6.60
CA ILE A 234 -19.81 -5.22 5.97
C ILE A 234 -20.03 -5.52 4.50
N PHE A 235 -18.96 -5.89 3.78
CA PHE A 235 -19.00 -6.09 2.33
C PHE A 235 -17.95 -7.12 1.88
N GLY A 236 -18.21 -7.80 0.76
CA GLY A 236 -17.30 -8.77 0.16
C GLY A 236 -17.38 -10.17 0.79
N GLY A 237 -16.25 -10.86 0.83
CA GLY A 237 -16.18 -12.26 1.26
C GLY A 237 -16.69 -13.25 0.21
N GLU A 238 -16.90 -14.50 0.62
CA GLU A 238 -17.26 -15.62 -0.28
C GLU A 238 -18.57 -15.37 -1.07
N LYS A 239 -19.48 -14.56 -0.52
CA LYS A 239 -20.77 -14.24 -1.15
C LYS A 239 -20.67 -13.19 -2.26
N ASP A 240 -19.66 -12.32 -2.21
CA ASP A 240 -19.38 -11.30 -3.24
C ASP A 240 -17.85 -11.17 -3.38
N PRO A 241 -17.20 -12.16 -4.02
CA PRO A 241 -15.75 -12.23 -4.06
C PRO A 241 -15.19 -11.12 -4.96
N ASN A 242 -14.38 -10.26 -4.35
CA ASN A 242 -13.58 -9.25 -5.04
C ASN A 242 -12.15 -9.32 -4.52
N ARG A 243 -11.18 -9.14 -5.41
CA ARG A 243 -9.77 -9.16 -5.02
C ARG A 243 -9.39 -7.90 -4.25
N TYR A 244 -9.88 -6.74 -4.62
CA TYR A 244 -9.57 -5.48 -3.95
C TYR A 244 -10.87 -4.86 -3.49
N ILE A 245 -10.89 -4.43 -2.23
CA ILE A 245 -12.01 -3.73 -1.60
C ILE A 245 -11.38 -2.63 -0.76
N GLY A 246 -11.90 -1.42 -0.91
CA GLY A 246 -11.54 -0.28 -0.10
C GLY A 246 -12.80 0.45 0.33
N ALA A 247 -12.70 1.20 1.43
CA ALA A 247 -13.79 2.05 1.88
C ALA A 247 -13.26 3.40 2.34
N SER A 248 -14.09 4.42 2.16
CA SER A 248 -13.93 5.74 2.76
C SER A 248 -15.27 6.19 3.33
N VAL A 249 -15.21 7.06 4.33
CA VAL A 249 -16.38 7.78 4.84
C VAL A 249 -16.21 9.23 4.42
N THR A 250 -17.28 9.86 3.94
CA THR A 250 -17.24 11.27 3.53
C THR A 250 -16.93 12.18 4.72
N GLU A 251 -16.38 13.38 4.45
CA GLU A 251 -15.94 14.31 5.49
C GLU A 251 -17.09 14.72 6.44
N ASP A 252 -18.32 14.81 5.92
CA ASP A 252 -19.53 15.06 6.71
C ASP A 252 -20.08 13.82 7.45
N GLU A 253 -19.33 12.72 7.45
CA GLU A 253 -19.64 11.40 8.01
C GLU A 253 -20.92 10.75 7.50
N ARG A 254 -21.52 11.29 6.44
CA ARG A 254 -22.84 10.88 5.98
C ARG A 254 -22.81 9.62 5.12
N PHE A 255 -21.81 9.45 4.28
CA PHE A 255 -21.78 8.34 3.32
C PHE A 255 -20.58 7.43 3.53
N LEU A 256 -20.83 6.13 3.55
CA LEU A 256 -19.80 5.13 3.33
C LEU A 256 -19.72 4.86 1.82
N VAL A 257 -18.55 5.09 1.25
CA VAL A 257 -18.22 4.78 -0.15
C VAL A 257 -17.37 3.51 -0.16
N ILE A 258 -17.78 2.51 -0.95
CA ILE A 258 -17.06 1.24 -1.08
C ILE A 258 -16.62 1.08 -2.53
N SER A 259 -15.33 0.82 -2.75
CA SER A 259 -14.79 0.43 -4.05
C SER A 259 -14.47 -1.06 -4.04
N ALA A 260 -14.78 -1.76 -5.14
CA ALA A 260 -14.48 -3.17 -5.29
C ALA A 260 -13.98 -3.48 -6.71
N ALA A 261 -12.92 -4.28 -6.83
CA ALA A 261 -12.29 -4.63 -8.10
C ALA A 261 -11.64 -6.03 -8.07
N ASN A 262 -11.39 -6.60 -9.25
CA ASN A 262 -10.62 -7.84 -9.42
C ASN A 262 -9.26 -7.61 -10.06
N THR A 263 -9.05 -6.44 -10.66
CA THR A 263 -7.80 -6.00 -11.27
C THR A 263 -7.36 -4.64 -10.72
N THR A 264 -6.25 -4.10 -11.23
CA THR A 264 -5.71 -2.80 -10.80
C THR A 264 -6.31 -1.61 -11.54
N THR A 265 -7.13 -1.85 -12.57
CA THR A 265 -7.78 -0.80 -13.37
C THR A 265 -9.26 -1.10 -13.50
N GLY A 266 -10.07 -0.09 -13.23
CA GLY A 266 -11.53 -0.21 -13.22
C GLY A 266 -12.05 -0.79 -11.91
N ASN A 267 -13.20 -0.28 -11.48
CA ASN A 267 -13.79 -0.66 -10.20
C ASN A 267 -15.30 -0.44 -10.18
N LYS A 268 -15.98 -1.32 -9.45
CA LYS A 268 -17.34 -1.09 -8.99
C LYS A 268 -17.32 -0.06 -7.86
N LEU A 269 -18.39 0.71 -7.74
CA LEU A 269 -18.60 1.65 -6.63
C LEU A 269 -19.94 1.38 -5.99
N TYR A 270 -19.98 1.52 -4.67
CA TYR A 270 -21.18 1.41 -3.86
C TYR A 270 -21.23 2.54 -2.84
N LEU A 271 -22.43 2.86 -2.39
CA LEU A 271 -22.72 3.95 -1.46
C LEU A 271 -23.72 3.48 -0.41
N GLN A 272 -23.51 3.85 0.85
CA GLN A 272 -24.48 3.66 1.93
C GLN A 272 -24.67 4.98 2.69
N ASP A 273 -25.93 5.38 2.91
CA ASP A 273 -26.30 6.58 3.68
C ASP A 273 -26.30 6.27 5.18
N LEU A 274 -25.22 6.62 5.86
CA LEU A 274 -25.00 6.36 7.29
C LEU A 274 -25.90 7.20 8.19
N SER A 275 -26.50 8.29 7.68
CA SER A 275 -27.50 9.06 8.42
C SER A 275 -28.80 8.29 8.66
N LYS A 276 -29.02 7.18 7.93
CA LYS A 276 -30.18 6.31 8.03
C LYS A 276 -29.75 4.94 8.59
N PRO A 277 -30.03 4.64 9.86
CA PRO A 277 -29.67 3.36 10.46
C PRO A 277 -30.20 2.17 9.63
N GLY A 278 -29.30 1.24 9.31
CA GLY A 278 -29.66 0.04 8.55
C GLY A 278 -29.94 0.27 7.06
N SER A 279 -29.60 1.43 6.50
CA SER A 279 -29.72 1.68 5.06
C SER A 279 -28.93 0.65 4.24
N ALA A 280 -29.44 0.33 3.06
CA ALA A 280 -28.81 -0.62 2.16
C ALA A 280 -27.54 -0.03 1.53
N ILE A 281 -26.58 -0.91 1.22
CA ILE A 281 -25.46 -0.59 0.33
C ILE A 281 -25.99 -0.62 -1.11
N VAL A 282 -25.94 0.53 -1.79
CA VAL A 282 -26.45 0.71 -3.15
C VAL A 282 -25.28 0.72 -4.13
N ASN A 283 -25.34 -0.10 -5.18
CA ASN A 283 -24.37 -0.04 -6.27
C ASN A 283 -24.61 1.21 -7.13
N ILE A 284 -23.54 2.00 -7.37
CA ILE A 284 -23.57 3.23 -8.16
C ILE A 284 -22.79 3.08 -9.47
N VAL A 285 -21.76 2.22 -9.51
CA VAL A 285 -21.06 1.76 -10.71
C VAL A 285 -21.06 0.22 -10.71
N PRO A 286 -21.71 -0.44 -11.70
CA PRO A 286 -22.02 -1.87 -11.64
C PRO A 286 -20.92 -2.79 -12.15
N ASP A 287 -19.95 -2.28 -12.91
CA ASP A 287 -18.90 -3.07 -13.53
C ASP A 287 -17.51 -2.43 -13.39
N GLU A 288 -16.48 -3.14 -13.84
CA GLU A 288 -15.07 -2.72 -13.77
C GLU A 288 -14.57 -2.15 -15.12
N LYS A 289 -15.47 -1.72 -16.03
CA LYS A 289 -15.04 -1.20 -17.35
C LYS A 289 -14.48 0.22 -17.28
N SER A 290 -14.81 0.95 -16.22
CA SER A 290 -14.33 2.28 -15.94
C SER A 290 -13.80 2.36 -14.52
N GLN A 291 -12.88 3.29 -14.30
CA GLN A 291 -12.37 3.64 -12.99
C GLN A 291 -13.11 4.88 -12.48
N GLY A 292 -13.33 4.94 -11.18
CA GLY A 292 -13.79 6.16 -10.55
C GLY A 292 -13.82 6.08 -9.03
N TYR A 293 -13.97 7.25 -8.41
CA TYR A 293 -14.13 7.41 -6.97
C TYR A 293 -14.93 8.68 -6.67
N VAL A 294 -15.50 8.74 -5.46
CA VAL A 294 -16.11 9.96 -4.93
C VAL A 294 -14.99 10.86 -4.44
N VAL A 295 -14.88 12.05 -5.03
CA VAL A 295 -13.91 13.09 -4.65
C VAL A 295 -14.37 13.77 -3.37
N ASP A 296 -15.65 14.17 -3.33
CA ASP A 296 -16.24 14.92 -2.22
C ASP A 296 -17.79 14.89 -2.30
N ASN A 297 -18.48 15.45 -1.31
CA ASN A 297 -19.92 15.71 -1.34
C ASN A 297 -20.30 17.05 -0.69
N VAL A 298 -21.40 17.64 -1.19
CA VAL A 298 -22.09 18.76 -0.53
C VAL A 298 -23.54 18.34 -0.30
N GLY A 299 -23.89 18.05 0.94
CA GLY A 299 -25.19 17.45 1.25
C GLY A 299 -25.34 16.10 0.55
N SER A 300 -26.40 15.91 -0.24
CA SER A 300 -26.60 14.70 -1.05
C SER A 300 -25.88 14.71 -2.40
N LYS A 301 -25.33 15.85 -2.82
CA LYS A 301 -24.68 15.97 -4.13
C LYS A 301 -23.26 15.41 -4.05
N LEU A 302 -23.02 14.31 -4.76
CA LEU A 302 -21.71 13.66 -4.87
C LEU A 302 -20.94 14.24 -6.05
N TYR A 303 -19.62 14.36 -5.90
CA TYR A 303 -18.67 14.72 -6.95
C TYR A 303 -17.82 13.49 -7.26
N LEU A 304 -17.88 12.96 -8.48
CA LEU A 304 -17.19 11.72 -8.86
C LEU A 304 -16.21 11.95 -9.99
N TYR A 305 -14.96 11.53 -9.77
CA TYR A 305 -13.94 11.47 -10.81
C TYR A 305 -14.04 10.13 -11.54
N THR A 306 -14.07 10.12 -12.87
CA THR A 306 -14.23 8.89 -13.65
C THR A 306 -13.75 8.99 -15.09
N ASN A 307 -13.34 7.85 -15.67
CA ASN A 307 -13.10 7.72 -17.11
C ASN A 307 -14.26 7.05 -17.87
N HIS A 308 -15.44 6.89 -17.25
CA HIS A 308 -16.62 6.35 -17.92
C HIS A 308 -17.03 7.24 -19.10
N ASN A 309 -16.86 6.71 -20.32
CA ASN A 309 -16.99 7.43 -21.61
C ASN A 309 -16.12 8.70 -21.70
N ALA A 310 -14.98 8.69 -21.02
CA ALA A 310 -14.03 9.82 -21.00
C ALA A 310 -12.59 9.31 -20.76
N PRO A 311 -11.87 8.83 -21.80
CA PRO A 311 -10.50 8.31 -21.66
C PRO A 311 -9.53 9.19 -20.87
N ASN A 312 -9.64 10.52 -20.98
CA ASN A 312 -8.83 11.49 -20.24
C ASN A 312 -9.45 11.95 -18.91
N PHE A 313 -10.46 11.22 -18.44
CA PHE A 313 -11.24 11.46 -17.24
C PHE A 313 -12.07 12.75 -17.28
N ARG A 314 -13.09 12.76 -16.42
CA ARG A 314 -13.99 13.89 -16.18
C ARG A 314 -14.45 13.90 -14.72
N LEU A 315 -14.95 15.03 -14.27
CA LEU A 315 -15.63 15.17 -12.98
C LEU A 315 -17.12 15.30 -13.23
N VAL A 316 -17.92 14.40 -12.65
CA VAL A 316 -19.38 14.43 -12.74
C VAL A 316 -20.00 14.70 -11.38
N THR A 317 -21.26 15.12 -11.39
CA THR A 317 -22.07 15.23 -10.18
C THR A 317 -23.35 14.40 -10.30
N VAL A 318 -23.83 13.90 -9.16
CA VAL A 318 -25.08 13.15 -9.05
C VAL A 318 -25.65 13.29 -7.65
N ASP A 319 -26.97 13.17 -7.49
CA ASP A 319 -27.58 13.10 -6.16
C ASP A 319 -27.52 11.66 -5.60
N ALA A 320 -27.14 11.52 -4.33
CA ALA A 320 -27.05 10.26 -3.61
C ALA A 320 -28.38 9.49 -3.51
N ALA A 321 -29.53 10.14 -3.69
CA ALA A 321 -30.84 9.47 -3.77
C ALA A 321 -31.04 8.73 -5.09
N ALA A 322 -30.32 9.10 -6.15
CA ALA A 322 -30.38 8.45 -7.47
C ALA A 322 -28.98 8.36 -8.13
N PRO A 323 -28.00 7.68 -7.52
CA PRO A 323 -26.57 7.84 -7.83
C PRO A 323 -26.09 7.06 -9.07
N LYS A 324 -26.99 6.40 -9.79
CA LYS A 324 -26.67 5.57 -10.96
C LYS A 324 -26.06 6.40 -12.09
N GLN A 325 -25.15 5.80 -12.85
CA GLN A 325 -24.42 6.42 -13.97
C GLN A 325 -25.31 7.19 -14.97
N ALA A 326 -26.54 6.72 -15.23
CA ALA A 326 -27.48 7.39 -16.12
C ALA A 326 -27.89 8.81 -15.67
N ASN A 327 -27.71 9.14 -14.38
CA ASN A 327 -28.06 10.44 -13.81
C ASN A 327 -26.84 11.36 -13.65
N TRP A 328 -25.65 10.92 -14.05
CA TRP A 328 -24.42 11.70 -13.91
C TRP A 328 -24.44 12.89 -14.86
N LYS A 329 -24.06 14.06 -14.34
CA LYS A 329 -23.93 15.30 -15.11
C LYS A 329 -22.51 15.82 -15.02
N ASP A 330 -21.91 16.13 -16.16
CA ASP A 330 -20.56 16.70 -16.20
C ASP A 330 -20.52 18.03 -15.44
N LEU A 331 -19.55 18.13 -14.53
CA LEU A 331 -19.16 19.37 -13.87
C LEU A 331 -17.88 19.92 -14.51
N ILE A 332 -16.89 19.03 -14.67
CA ILE A 332 -15.69 19.28 -15.48
C ILE A 332 -15.68 18.22 -16.56
N ALA A 333 -16.05 18.61 -17.78
CA ALA A 333 -16.05 17.72 -18.93
C ALA A 333 -14.62 17.24 -19.27
N GLU A 334 -14.54 16.12 -19.99
CA GLU A 334 -13.28 15.61 -20.52
C GLU A 334 -12.59 16.65 -21.42
N THR A 335 -11.26 16.71 -21.36
CA THR A 335 -10.45 17.50 -22.29
C THR A 335 -9.42 16.63 -23.02
N LYS A 336 -8.65 17.22 -23.93
CA LYS A 336 -7.51 16.53 -24.56
C LYS A 336 -6.38 16.16 -23.58
N ASN A 337 -6.36 16.76 -22.39
CA ASN A 337 -5.39 16.50 -21.35
C ASN A 337 -6.03 15.64 -20.26
N VAL A 338 -5.25 14.74 -19.67
CA VAL A 338 -5.68 13.92 -18.53
C VAL A 338 -6.03 14.83 -17.35
N LEU A 339 -7.24 14.69 -16.82
CA LEU A 339 -7.68 15.41 -15.63
C LEU A 339 -7.02 14.82 -14.37
N SER A 340 -6.61 15.70 -13.45
CA SER A 340 -6.26 15.34 -12.08
C SER A 340 -7.08 16.24 -11.14
N VAL A 341 -7.63 15.66 -10.08
CA VAL A 341 -8.49 16.36 -9.10
C VAL A 341 -7.95 16.06 -7.70
N GLY A 342 -7.96 17.08 -6.83
CA GLY A 342 -7.69 16.98 -5.40
C GLY A 342 -8.55 17.97 -4.64
N THR A 343 -8.78 17.70 -3.36
CA THR A 343 -9.53 18.53 -2.41
C THR A 343 -8.60 19.16 -1.40
#